data_AF-A0AAX2ABF0-F1
#
_entry.id   AF-A0AAX2ABF0-F1
#
_cell.length_a   1.000
_cell.length_b   1.000
_cell.length_c   1.000
_cell.angle_alpha   90.00
_cell.angle_beta   90.00
_cell.angle_gamma   90.00
#
_symmetry.space_group_name_H-M   'P 1'
#
loop_
_entity.id
_entity.type
_entity.pdbx_description
1 polymer ?
#
loop_
_entity_poly.entity_id
_entity_poly.type
_entity_poly.pdbx_seq_one_letter_code
_entity_poly.pdbx_strand_id
1 'polypeptide(L)'
;MDFSKKIELIQKKLGFTQKDFSIKLGISQNTISQYITGKRVPDINTIQKLIEIGVSPIFLFGDSEEPFDKTYDIFLKAKKISLENSNERELQSILDKFLSEELTLKKIKVKIQRKKNI
;
A
#
# COMPACT_ATOMS: atom_id res chain seq x y z
N MET A 1 -5.09 -4.99 -12.81
CA MET A 1 -6.35 -4.25 -12.60
C MET A 1 -6.26 -2.87 -13.26
N ASP A 2 -7.29 -2.40 -13.97
CA ASP A 2 -7.30 -1.06 -14.57
C ASP A 2 -7.42 0.06 -13.51
N PHE A 3 -7.06 1.30 -13.87
CA PHE A 3 -7.05 2.43 -12.93
C PHE A 3 -8.47 2.75 -12.41
N SER A 4 -9.49 2.60 -13.25
CA SER A 4 -10.90 2.77 -12.85
C SER A 4 -11.30 1.86 -11.70
N LYS A 5 -11.00 0.56 -11.80
CA LYS A 5 -11.26 -0.43 -10.75
C LYS A 5 -10.42 -0.18 -9.50
N LYS A 6 -9.18 0.30 -9.66
CA LYS A 6 -8.35 0.72 -8.51
C LYS A 6 -9.00 1.84 -7.73
N ILE A 7 -9.48 2.89 -8.40
CA ILE A 7 -10.16 4.02 -7.75
C ILE A 7 -11.46 3.59 -7.08
N GLU A 8 -12.25 2.75 -7.76
CA GLU A 8 -13.48 2.20 -7.20
C GLU A 8 -13.21 1.36 -5.94
N LEU A 9 -12.17 0.52 -5.96
CA LEU A 9 -11.79 -0.31 -4.83
C LEU A 9 -11.33 0.52 -3.63
N ILE A 10 -10.51 1.56 -3.86
CA ILE A 10 -10.08 2.50 -2.82
C ILE A 10 -11.30 3.15 -2.15
N GLN A 11 -12.22 3.69 -2.96
CA GLN A 11 -13.45 4.31 -2.47
C GLN A 11 -14.26 3.36 -1.58
N LYS A 12 -14.46 2.12 -2.06
CA LYS A 12 -15.22 1.08 -1.34
C LYS A 12 -14.55 0.66 -0.04
N LYS A 13 -13.23 0.47 -0.06
CA LYS A 13 -12.43 0.09 1.13
C LYS A 13 -12.45 1.17 2.21
N LEU A 14 -12.59 2.44 1.84
CA LEU A 14 -12.80 3.55 2.78
C LEU A 14 -14.25 3.66 3.29
N GLY A 15 -15.20 2.90 2.72
CA GLY A 15 -16.61 2.99 3.08
C GLY A 15 -17.28 4.29 2.63
N PHE A 16 -16.74 4.95 1.59
CA PHE A 16 -17.20 6.28 1.16
C PHE A 16 -18.18 6.22 -0.01
N THR A 17 -19.15 7.13 -0.03
CA THR A 17 -19.88 7.42 -1.27
C THR A 17 -18.99 8.18 -2.25
N GLN A 18 -19.38 8.30 -3.53
CA GLN A 18 -18.62 9.09 -4.50
C GLN A 18 -18.52 10.56 -4.07
N LYS A 19 -19.54 11.05 -3.36
CA LYS A 19 -19.58 12.40 -2.79
C LYS A 19 -18.59 12.55 -1.63
N ASP A 20 -18.57 11.61 -0.70
CA ASP A 20 -17.63 11.66 0.43
C ASP A 20 -16.18 11.57 -0.07
N PHE A 21 -15.94 10.70 -1.06
CA PHE A 21 -14.63 10.55 -1.65
C PHE A 21 -14.20 11.78 -2.45
N SER A 22 -15.13 12.45 -3.14
CA SER A 22 -14.83 13.70 -3.85
C SER A 22 -14.49 14.83 -2.88
N ILE A 23 -15.21 14.92 -1.74
CA ILE A 23 -14.89 15.85 -0.66
C ILE A 23 -13.50 15.54 -0.08
N LYS A 24 -13.21 14.27 0.19
CA LYS A 24 -11.90 13.84 0.74
C LYS A 24 -10.74 14.21 -0.18
N LEU A 25 -10.92 14.08 -1.50
CA LEU A 25 -9.91 14.42 -2.51
C LEU A 25 -9.98 15.89 -2.96
N GLY A 26 -10.94 16.68 -2.48
CA GLY A 26 -11.13 18.07 -2.91
C GLY A 26 -11.30 18.22 -4.43
N ILE A 27 -12.10 17.34 -5.04
CA ILE A 27 -12.46 17.38 -6.47
C ILE A 27 -13.97 17.20 -6.66
N SER A 28 -14.48 17.43 -7.86
CA SER A 28 -15.92 17.27 -8.12
C SER A 28 -16.36 15.81 -8.08
N GLN A 29 -17.59 15.54 -7.64
CA GLN A 29 -18.18 14.20 -7.68
C GLN A 29 -18.24 13.64 -9.11
N ASN A 30 -18.51 14.49 -10.10
CA ASN A 30 -18.50 14.10 -11.51
C ASN A 30 -17.10 13.60 -11.93
N THR A 31 -16.03 14.23 -11.46
CA THR A 31 -14.66 13.78 -11.71
C THR A 31 -14.41 12.38 -11.16
N ILE A 32 -14.87 12.09 -9.94
CA ILE A 32 -14.78 10.74 -9.35
C ILE A 32 -15.54 9.72 -10.20
N SER A 33 -16.76 10.04 -10.63
CA SER A 33 -17.56 9.17 -11.50
C SER A 33 -16.85 8.88 -12.83
N GLN A 34 -16.22 9.89 -13.43
CA GLN A 34 -15.43 9.72 -14.65
C GLN A 34 -14.19 8.84 -14.43
N TYR A 35 -13.55 8.90 -13.27
CA TYR A 35 -12.45 8.00 -12.92
C TYR A 35 -12.92 6.56 -12.76
N ILE A 36 -14.00 6.32 -12.01
CA ILE A 36 -14.54 4.98 -11.76
C ILE A 36 -15.06 4.33 -13.05
N THR A 37 -15.64 5.12 -13.95
CA THR A 37 -16.13 4.64 -15.25
C THR A 37 -15.05 4.54 -16.33
N GLY A 38 -13.80 4.92 -16.02
CA GLY A 38 -12.68 4.89 -16.96
C GLY A 38 -12.74 5.95 -18.06
N LYS A 39 -13.68 6.89 -18.00
CA LYS A 39 -13.81 8.02 -18.96
C LYS A 39 -12.68 9.04 -18.80
N ARG A 40 -12.05 9.08 -17.63
CA ARG A 40 -10.91 9.95 -17.33
C ARG A 40 -9.90 9.20 -16.46
N VAL A 41 -8.63 9.54 -16.58
CA VAL A 41 -7.56 9.03 -15.72
C VAL A 41 -7.16 10.12 -14.70
N PRO A 42 -6.93 9.78 -13.42
CA PRO A 42 -6.40 10.70 -12.42
C PRO A 42 -5.08 11.33 -12.86
N ASP A 43 -4.97 12.65 -12.67
CA ASP A 43 -3.71 13.37 -12.85
C ASP A 43 -2.78 13.20 -11.65
N ILE A 44 -1.55 13.72 -11.79
CA ILE A 44 -0.52 13.61 -10.75
C ILE A 44 -0.97 14.23 -9.42
N ASN A 45 -1.74 15.33 -9.45
CA ASN A 45 -2.26 15.98 -8.26
C ASN A 45 -3.27 15.09 -7.54
N THR A 46 -4.15 14.42 -8.28
CA THR A 46 -5.11 13.46 -7.72
C THR A 46 -4.38 12.24 -7.14
N ILE A 47 -3.38 11.73 -7.86
CA ILE A 47 -2.54 10.62 -7.40
C ILE A 47 -1.85 10.97 -6.08
N GLN A 48 -1.27 12.17 -5.98
CA GLN A 48 -0.62 12.64 -4.75
C GLN A 48 -1.61 12.65 -3.58
N LYS A 49 -2.81 13.19 -3.79
CA LYS A 49 -3.86 13.19 -2.76
C LYS A 49 -4.28 11.79 -2.33
N LEU A 50 -4.31 10.82 -3.25
CA LEU A 50 -4.58 9.41 -2.92
C LEU A 50 -3.48 8.85 -2.00
N ILE A 51 -2.22 9.15 -2.30
CA ILE A 51 -1.08 8.72 -1.47
C ILE A 51 -1.13 9.39 -0.09
N GLU A 52 -1.47 10.67 -0.02
CA GLU A 52 -1.60 11.42 1.24
C GLU A 52 -2.68 10.85 2.18
N ILE A 53 -3.72 10.22 1.62
CA ILE A 53 -4.76 9.53 2.40
C ILE A 53 -4.43 8.05 2.69
N GLY A 54 -3.20 7.62 2.44
CA GLY A 54 -2.68 6.29 2.78
C GLY A 54 -2.79 5.25 1.67
N VAL A 55 -3.12 5.63 0.44
CA VAL A 55 -3.12 4.67 -0.67
C VAL A 55 -1.69 4.33 -1.07
N SER A 56 -1.37 3.04 -1.11
CA SER A 56 -0.06 2.55 -1.50
C SER A 56 0.26 2.88 -2.97
N PRO A 57 1.43 3.49 -3.27
CA PRO A 57 1.90 3.63 -4.64
C PRO A 57 2.05 2.28 -5.37
N ILE A 58 2.38 1.21 -4.62
CA ILE A 58 2.50 -0.15 -5.18
C ILE A 58 1.12 -0.64 -5.65
N PHE A 59 0.05 -0.29 -4.94
CA PHE A 59 -1.31 -0.57 -5.40
C PHE A 59 -1.69 0.26 -6.62
N LEU A 60 -1.34 1.55 -6.65
CA LEU A 60 -1.68 2.42 -7.78
C LEU A 60 -0.98 2.00 -9.08
N PHE A 61 0.30 1.65 -9.00
CA PHE A 61 1.15 1.44 -10.19
C PHE A 61 1.59 -0.01 -10.43
N GLY A 62 1.44 -0.89 -9.46
CA GLY A 62 1.80 -2.31 -9.56
C GLY A 62 0.59 -3.24 -9.49
N ASP A 63 0.87 -4.49 -9.10
CA ASP A 63 -0.08 -5.60 -9.06
C ASP A 63 -0.55 -5.93 -7.63
N SER A 64 -0.35 -5.02 -6.66
CA SER A 64 -0.93 -5.23 -5.32
C SER A 64 -2.46 -5.22 -5.39
N GLU A 65 -3.08 -6.14 -4.66
CA GLU A 65 -4.53 -6.21 -4.48
C GLU A 65 -5.02 -5.34 -3.31
N GLU A 66 -4.13 -4.98 -2.38
CA GLU A 66 -4.50 -4.21 -1.19
C GLU A 66 -4.10 -2.72 -1.35
N PRO A 67 -5.09 -1.79 -1.36
CA PRO A 67 -4.82 -0.36 -1.45
C PRO A 67 -4.17 0.24 -0.21
N PHE A 68 -4.43 -0.33 0.97
CA PHE A 68 -3.98 0.18 2.26
C PHE A 68 -3.03 -0.83 2.92
N ASP A 69 -1.74 -0.69 2.66
CA ASP A 69 -0.71 -1.55 3.25
C ASP A 69 -0.14 -0.91 4.52
N LYS A 70 -0.65 -1.38 5.66
CA LYS A 70 -0.18 -0.92 6.98
C LYS A 70 1.31 -1.19 7.21
N THR A 71 1.86 -2.25 6.62
CA THR A 71 3.30 -2.58 6.73
C THR A 71 4.11 -1.52 6.00
N TYR A 72 3.69 -1.16 4.79
CA TYR A 72 4.30 -0.10 4.01
C TYR A 72 4.21 1.26 4.72
N ASP A 73 3.06 1.60 5.32
CA ASP A 73 2.90 2.83 6.09
C ASP A 73 3.86 2.91 7.28
N ILE A 74 4.02 1.80 8.01
CA ILE A 74 4.97 1.70 9.13
C ILE A 74 6.39 1.86 8.61
N PHE A 75 6.74 1.19 7.51
CA PHE A 75 8.05 1.29 6.88
C PHE A 75 8.38 2.73 6.46
N LEU A 76 7.45 3.44 5.81
CA LEU A 76 7.66 4.83 5.41
C LEU A 76 7.88 5.75 6.62
N LYS A 77 7.11 5.58 7.69
CA LYS A 77 7.29 6.34 8.94
C LYS A 77 8.65 6.04 9.57
N ALA A 78 9.02 4.76 9.66
CA ALA A 78 10.32 4.35 10.18
C ALA A 78 11.46 4.92 9.33
N LYS A 79 11.34 4.86 7.99
CA LYS A 79 12.34 5.39 7.07
C LYS A 79 12.49 6.91 7.21
N LYS A 80 11.38 7.65 7.28
CA LYS A 80 11.37 9.10 7.49
C LYS A 80 12.07 9.47 8.79
N ILE A 81 11.65 8.88 9.92
CA ILE A 81 12.27 9.12 11.22
C ILE A 81 13.76 8.75 11.17
N SER A 82 14.11 7.69 10.45
CA SER A 82 15.51 7.27 10.39
C SER A 82 16.42 8.23 9.63
N LEU A 83 15.88 8.86 8.58
CA LEU A 83 16.56 9.91 7.83
C LEU A 83 16.73 11.17 8.69
N GLU A 84 15.66 11.59 9.38
CA GLU A 84 15.68 12.75 10.28
C GLU A 84 16.72 12.59 11.40
N ASN A 85 16.90 11.36 11.90
CA ASN A 85 17.84 11.04 12.98
C ASN A 85 19.20 10.52 12.48
N SER A 86 19.43 10.42 11.17
CA SER A 86 20.65 9.86 10.57
C SER A 86 21.02 8.44 11.06
N ASN A 87 20.01 7.60 11.33
CA ASN A 87 20.20 6.21 11.81
C ASN A 87 19.68 5.16 10.81
N GLU A 88 19.74 5.44 9.50
CA GLU A 88 19.23 4.54 8.47
C GLU A 88 19.92 3.16 8.48
N ARG A 89 21.19 3.11 8.90
CA ARG A 89 21.93 1.85 9.07
C ARG A 89 21.34 0.97 10.16
N GLU A 90 20.86 1.56 11.24
CA GLU A 90 20.20 0.84 12.33
C GLU A 90 18.88 0.24 11.84
N LEU A 91 18.07 1.05 11.14
CA LEU A 91 16.84 0.58 10.51
C LEU A 91 17.12 -0.58 9.55
N GLN A 92 18.13 -0.46 8.70
CA GLN A 92 18.53 -1.52 7.77
C GLN A 92 18.91 -2.81 8.52
N SER A 93 19.74 -2.72 9.56
CA SER A 93 20.14 -3.86 10.38
C SER A 93 18.95 -4.60 11.02
N ILE A 94 17.97 -3.84 11.54
CA ILE A 94 16.75 -4.42 12.11
C ILE A 94 15.95 -5.18 11.04
N LEU A 95 15.78 -4.59 9.86
CA LEU A 95 15.05 -5.22 8.75
C LEU A 95 15.77 -6.48 8.25
N ASP A 96 17.10 -6.42 8.08
CA ASP A 96 17.91 -7.57 7.63
C ASP A 96 17.86 -8.72 8.64
N LYS A 97 17.89 -8.40 9.94
CA LYS A 97 17.74 -9.38 11.01
C LYS A 97 16.38 -10.07 10.94
N PHE A 98 15.29 -9.31 10.83
CA PHE A 98 13.94 -9.86 10.69
C PHE A 98 13.83 -10.82 9.49
N LEU A 99 14.32 -10.40 8.32
CA LEU A 99 14.28 -11.22 7.10
C LEU A 99 15.06 -12.53 7.26
N SER A 100 16.24 -12.46 7.89
CA SER A 100 17.09 -13.63 8.13
C SER A 100 16.44 -14.64 9.07
N GLU A 101 15.77 -14.16 10.13
CA GLU A 101 15.04 -14.98 11.09
C GLU A 101 13.86 -15.70 10.39
N GLU A 102 13.05 -14.99 9.61
CA GLU A 102 11.90 -15.56 8.89
C GLU A 102 12.32 -16.61 7.85
N LEU A 103 13.40 -16.37 7.11
CA LEU A 103 13.95 -17.35 6.16
C LEU A 103 14.43 -18.62 6.87
N THR A 104 15.02 -18.47 8.06
CA THR A 104 15.49 -19.61 8.87
C THR A 104 14.30 -20.43 9.37
N LEU A 105 13.28 -19.78 9.91
CA LEU A 105 12.05 -20.43 10.37
C LEU A 105 11.35 -21.18 9.24
N LYS A 106 11.26 -20.60 8.04
CA LYS A 106 10.68 -21.25 6.86
C LYS A 106 11.41 -22.56 6.53
N LYS A 107 12.74 -22.57 6.53
CA LYS A 107 13.55 -23.79 6.29
C LYS A 107 13.31 -24.86 7.36
N ILE A 108 13.24 -24.46 8.63
CA ILE A 108 12.97 -25.38 9.75
C ILE A 108 11.58 -26.01 9.62
N LYS A 109 10.55 -25.21 9.35
CA LYS A 109 9.16 -25.70 9.15
C LYS A 109 9.07 -26.74 8.04
N VAL A 110 9.73 -26.50 6.89
CA VAL A 110 9.77 -27.47 5.77
C VAL A 110 10.43 -28.78 6.19
N LYS A 111 11.54 -28.72 6.94
CA LYS A 111 12.23 -29.92 7.43
C LYS A 111 11.36 -30.72 8.42
N ILE A 112 10.65 -30.05 9.32
CA ILE A 112 9.74 -30.69 10.27
C ILE A 112 8.58 -31.38 9.54
N GLN A 113 7.97 -30.73 8.54
CA GLN A 113 6.86 -31.31 7.79
C GLN A 113 7.25 -32.58 7.04
N ARG A 114 8.46 -32.61 6.45
CA ARG A 114 9.00 -33.81 5.79
C ARG A 114 9.18 -34.98 6.75
N LYS A 115 9.57 -34.72 8.00
CA LYS A 115 9.74 -35.75 9.03
C LYS A 115 8.42 -36.26 9.63
N LYS A 116 7.31 -35.52 9.51
CA LYS A 116 5.97 -35.94 9.99
C LYS A 116 5.19 -36.79 8.97
N ASN A 117 5.60 -36.76 7.70
CA ASN A 117 4.97 -37.50 6.60
C ASN A 117 5.73 -38.79 6.24
N ILE A 118 6.63 -39.24 7.12
CA ILE A 118 7.37 -40.50 7.07
C ILE A 118 7.06 -41.22 8.39
#